data_AF-A0A915SF52-F1
#
_entry.id   AF-A0A915SF52-F1
#
_cell.length_a   1.000
_cell.length_b   1.000
_cell.length_c   1.000
_cell.angle_alpha   90.00
_cell.angle_beta   90.00
_cell.angle_gamma   90.00
#
_symmetry.space_group_name_H-M   'P 1'
#
loop_
_entity.id
_entity.type
_entity.pdbx_description
1 polymer ?
#
loop_
_entity_poly.entity_id
_entity_poly.type
_entity_poly.pdbx_seq_one_letter_code
_entity_poly.pdbx_strand_id
1 'polypeptide(L)'
;MEIEIEILRPVNPTGRSFIRNFYGAISAKDKDIINKYKKEFTKLLQRFGFKIEESIGQNKLITGTIVLVIDDNTKEPKSIYSKKLRIWDITKEYDNKIELNL
;
A
#
# COMPACT_ATOMS: atom_id res chain seq x y z
N MET A 1 16.81 -1.10 -9.32
CA MET A 1 16.47 0.27 -8.88
C MET A 1 15.46 0.20 -7.73
N GLU A 2 15.59 1.10 -6.75
CA GLU A 2 14.61 1.23 -5.67
C GLU A 2 13.68 2.42 -5.91
N ILE A 3 12.38 2.20 -5.70
CA ILE A 3 11.37 3.25 -5.70
C ILE A 3 10.75 3.33 -4.32
N GLU A 4 11.02 4.42 -3.62
CA GLU A 4 10.40 4.70 -2.33
C GLU A 4 8.99 5.25 -2.49
N ILE A 5 8.09 4.77 -1.64
CA ILE A 5 6.66 5.10 -1.65
C ILE A 5 6.28 5.46 -0.23
N GLU A 6 5.80 6.69 -0.03
CA GLU A 6 5.34 7.16 1.26
C GLU A 6 3.82 7.08 1.36
N ILE A 7 3.34 6.29 2.33
CA ILE A 7 1.94 6.21 2.70
C ILE A 7 1.68 7.27 3.78
N LEU A 8 1.14 8.42 3.36
CA LEU A 8 0.86 9.54 4.26
C LEU A 8 -0.44 9.37 5.05
N ARG A 9 -1.44 8.69 4.47
CA ARG A 9 -2.76 8.50 5.09
C ARG A 9 -2.92 7.05 5.57
N PRO A 10 -3.44 6.83 6.80
CA PRO A 10 -3.69 5.50 7.30
C PRO A 10 -4.50 4.65 6.32
N VAL A 11 -4.02 3.44 6.05
CA VAL A 11 -4.67 2.52 5.12
C VAL A 11 -4.59 1.09 5.63
N ASN A 12 -5.66 0.33 5.42
CA ASN A 12 -5.66 -1.10 5.70
C ASN A 12 -4.75 -1.80 4.67
N PRO A 13 -3.68 -2.50 5.08
CA PRO A 13 -2.72 -3.13 4.17
C PRO A 13 -3.34 -4.23 3.28
N THR A 14 -4.47 -4.83 3.67
CA THR A 14 -5.19 -5.83 2.88
C THR A 14 -6.36 -5.23 2.07
N GLY A 15 -6.63 -3.93 2.25
CA GLY A 15 -7.71 -3.22 1.60
C GLY A 15 -7.39 -2.74 0.17
N ARG A 16 -8.43 -2.54 -0.65
CA ARG A 16 -8.29 -2.01 -2.02
C ARG A 16 -7.62 -0.62 -2.06
N SER A 17 -7.83 0.19 -1.03
CA SER A 17 -7.20 1.52 -0.90
C SER A 17 -5.68 1.44 -0.84
N PHE A 18 -5.11 0.37 -0.24
CA PHE A 18 -3.67 0.17 -0.21
C PHE A 18 -3.13 0.00 -1.62
N ILE A 19 -3.69 -0.95 -2.39
CA ILE A 19 -3.30 -1.18 -3.79
C ILE A 19 -3.45 0.10 -4.61
N ARG A 20 -4.59 0.80 -4.49
CA ARG A 20 -4.85 2.04 -5.24
C ARG A 20 -3.82 3.14 -4.94
N ASN A 21 -3.44 3.32 -3.68
CA ASN A 21 -2.44 4.32 -3.29
C ASN A 21 -1.07 4.01 -3.91
N PHE A 22 -0.66 2.74 -3.91
CA PHE A 22 0.58 2.32 -4.56
C PHE A 22 0.54 2.50 -6.07
N TYR A 23 -0.60 2.20 -6.70
CA TYR A 23 -0.80 2.42 -8.13
C TYR A 23 -0.62 3.89 -8.49
N GLY A 24 -1.22 4.80 -7.72
CA GLY A 24 -1.06 6.23 -7.90
C GLY A 24 0.39 6.67 -7.74
N ALA A 25 1.05 6.24 -6.65
CA ALA A 25 2.43 6.60 -6.36
C ALA A 25 3.42 6.08 -7.42
N ILE A 26 3.29 4.82 -7.84
CA ILE A 26 4.13 4.25 -8.90
C ILE A 26 3.84 4.90 -10.24
N SER A 27 2.57 5.06 -10.63
CA SER A 27 2.23 5.68 -11.92
C SER A 27 2.69 7.14 -12.01
N ALA A 28 2.77 7.86 -10.88
CA ALA A 28 3.32 9.21 -10.87
C ALA A 28 4.83 9.25 -11.11
N LYS A 29 5.56 8.21 -10.69
CA LYS A 29 7.02 8.09 -10.87
C LYS A 29 7.39 7.46 -12.21
N ASP A 30 6.72 6.38 -12.57
CA ASP A 30 6.95 5.64 -13.80
C ASP A 30 5.70 4.82 -14.19
N LYS A 31 4.96 5.31 -15.18
CA LYS A 31 3.73 4.66 -15.67
C LYS A 31 4.00 3.32 -16.36
N ASP A 32 5.20 3.10 -16.89
CA ASP A 32 5.51 1.87 -17.63
C ASP A 32 5.44 0.64 -16.75
N ILE A 33 5.78 0.78 -15.46
CA ILE A 33 5.72 -0.31 -14.49
C ILE A 33 4.30 -0.84 -14.39
N ILE A 34 3.31 0.05 -14.27
CA ILE A 34 1.90 -0.34 -14.18
C ILE A 34 1.39 -0.82 -15.53
N ASN A 35 1.78 -0.19 -16.64
CA ASN A 35 1.32 -0.58 -17.97
C ASN A 35 1.80 -1.98 -18.38
N LYS A 36 3.05 -2.33 -18.07
CA LYS A 36 3.67 -3.61 -18.45
C LYS A 36 3.44 -4.72 -17.42
N TYR A 37 3.51 -4.38 -16.12
CA TYR A 37 3.59 -5.37 -15.04
C TYR A 37 2.43 -5.26 -14.04
N LYS A 38 1.26 -4.78 -14.48
CA LYS A 38 0.08 -4.60 -13.62
C LYS A 38 -0.23 -5.81 -12.75
N LYS A 39 -0.19 -7.01 -13.36
CA LYS A 39 -0.60 -8.27 -12.73
C LYS A 39 0.42 -8.70 -11.67
N GLU A 40 1.70 -8.68 -12.03
CA GLU A 40 2.84 -9.03 -11.19
C GLU A 40 2.92 -8.09 -10.00
N PHE A 41 2.80 -6.78 -10.27
CA PHE A 41 2.80 -5.74 -9.24
C PHE A 41 1.61 -5.88 -8.27
N THR A 42 0.39 -6.12 -8.77
CA THR A 42 -0.78 -6.38 -7.91
C THR A 42 -0.52 -7.58 -6.99
N LYS A 43 -0.02 -8.68 -7.56
CA LYS A 43 0.22 -9.92 -6.82
C LYS A 43 1.29 -9.72 -5.75
N LEU A 44 2.34 -8.98 -6.06
CA LEU A 44 3.41 -8.63 -5.12
C LEU A 44 2.87 -7.77 -3.97
N LEU A 45 2.08 -6.73 -4.28
CA LEU A 45 1.46 -5.86 -3.28
C LEU A 45 0.48 -6.60 -2.38
N GLN A 46 -0.38 -7.45 -2.93
CA GLN A 46 -1.33 -8.23 -2.13
C GLN A 46 -0.60 -9.15 -1.14
N ARG A 47 0.41 -9.89 -1.61
CA ARG A 47 1.22 -10.75 -0.75
C ARG A 47 1.93 -9.95 0.34
N PHE A 48 2.43 -8.77 0.00
CA PHE A 48 3.05 -7.88 0.97
C PHE A 48 2.06 -7.35 2.00
N GLY A 49 0.86 -6.95 1.57
CA GLY A 49 -0.23 -6.54 2.46
C GLY A 49 -0.61 -7.64 3.46
N PHE A 50 -0.76 -8.88 3.01
CA PHE A 50 -0.99 -10.03 3.90
C PHE A 50 0.16 -10.26 4.87
N LYS A 51 1.41 -10.15 4.42
CA LYS A 51 2.58 -10.32 5.28
C LYS A 51 2.70 -9.22 6.34
N ILE A 52 2.29 -7.99 6.01
CA ILE A 52 2.16 -6.92 7.00
C ILE A 52 1.10 -7.30 8.04
N GLU A 53 -0.10 -7.70 7.61
CA GLU A 53 -1.20 -8.09 8.52
C GLU A 53 -0.81 -9.26 9.43
N GLU A 54 -0.13 -10.28 8.90
CA GLU A 54 0.44 -11.39 9.68
C GLU A 54 1.41 -10.89 10.77
N SER A 55 2.18 -9.84 10.47
CA SER A 55 3.19 -9.30 11.39
C SER A 55 2.62 -8.36 12.46
N ILE A 56 1.59 -7.57 12.13
CA ILE A 56 1.07 -6.50 13.02
C ILE A 56 -0.32 -6.81 13.61
N GLY A 57 -0.95 -7.89 13.15
CA GLY A 57 -2.33 -8.26 13.50
C GLY A 57 -3.38 -7.67 12.56
N GLN A 58 -4.58 -8.25 12.63
CA GLN A 58 -5.74 -7.82 11.86
C GLN A 58 -6.33 -6.49 12.37
N ASN A 59 -7.15 -5.87 11.53
CA ASN A 59 -7.90 -4.64 11.86
C ASN A 59 -7.01 -3.45 12.27
N LYS A 60 -5.83 -3.35 11.64
CA LYS A 60 -4.88 -2.24 11.81
C LYS A 60 -4.79 -1.42 10.53
N LEU A 61 -4.49 -0.13 10.68
CA LEU A 61 -4.10 0.73 9.55
C LEU A 61 -2.60 1.02 9.63
N ILE A 62 -1.98 1.30 8.49
CA ILE A 62 -0.57 1.65 8.40
C ILE A 62 -0.33 2.97 7.67
N THR A 63 0.74 3.65 8.07
CA THR A 63 1.43 4.70 7.31
C THR A 63 2.92 4.41 7.31
N GLY A 64 3.68 5.03 6.42
CA GLY A 64 5.14 4.94 6.45
C GLY A 64 5.76 4.75 5.07
N THR A 65 7.01 4.30 5.06
CA THR A 65 7.85 4.22 3.87
C THR A 65 8.02 2.77 3.45
N ILE A 66 7.61 2.48 2.22
CA ILE A 66 7.73 1.17 1.58
C ILE A 66 8.54 1.33 0.30
N VAL A 67 9.32 0.33 -0.04
CA VAL A 67 10.24 0.35 -1.18
C VAL A 67 9.87 -0.77 -2.13
N LEU A 68 9.65 -0.41 -3.38
CA LEU A 68 9.54 -1.34 -4.49
C LEU A 68 10.93 -1.47 -5.14
N VAL A 69 11.44 -2.69 -5.22
CA VAL A 69 12.66 -3.00 -5.97
C VAL A 69 12.26 -3.51 -7.34
N ILE A 70 12.80 -2.87 -8.38
CA ILE A 70 12.58 -3.27 -9.77
C ILE A 70 13.90 -3.57 -10.47
N ASP A 71 13.81 -4.36 -11.53
CA ASP A 71 14.93 -4.59 -12.46
C ASP A 71 15.33 -3.28 -13.16
N ASP A 72 16.63 -3.00 -13.24
CA ASP A 72 17.14 -1.75 -13.83
C ASP A 72 16.91 -1.67 -15.35
N ASN A 73 16.86 -2.80 -16.04
CA ASN A 73 16.74 -2.85 -17.49
C ASN A 73 15.29 -3.01 -17.93
N THR A 74 14.55 -3.91 -17.27
CA THR A 74 13.18 -4.27 -17.69
C THR A 74 12.10 -3.50 -16.95
N LYS A 75 12.42 -2.88 -15.80
CA LYS A 75 11.47 -2.30 -14.84
C LYS A 75 10.53 -3.32 -14.19
N GLU A 76 10.81 -4.62 -14.34
CA GLU A 76 10.00 -5.69 -13.75
C GLU A 76 10.04 -5.61 -12.20
N PRO A 77 8.88 -5.66 -11.51
CA PRO A 77 8.82 -5.71 -10.06
C PRO A 77 9.48 -6.99 -9.51
N LYS A 78 10.54 -6.86 -8.70
CA LYS A 78 11.28 -8.00 -8.13
C LYS A 78 10.92 -8.27 -6.68
N SER A 79 10.91 -7.24 -5.84
CA SER A 79 10.59 -7.38 -4.42
C SER A 79 10.03 -6.10 -3.84
N ILE A 80 9.47 -6.20 -2.64
CA ILE A 80 8.92 -5.08 -1.90
C ILE A 80 9.23 -5.27 -0.42
N TYR A 81 9.59 -4.20 0.27
CA TYR A 81 9.87 -4.23 1.70
C TYR A 81 9.48 -2.90 2.36
N SER A 82 9.25 -2.91 3.67
CA SER A 82 9.03 -1.67 4.41
C SER A 82 10.35 -1.17 5.00
N LYS A 83 10.63 0.13 4.85
CA LYS A 83 11.72 0.81 5.58
C LYS A 83 11.25 1.22 6.98
N LYS A 84 10.02 1.71 7.09
CA LYS A 84 9.42 2.15 8.35
C LYS A 84 7.91 2.07 8.25
N LEU A 85 7.26 1.48 9.25
CA LEU A 85 5.80 1.49 9.40
C LEU A 85 5.42 2.14 10.72
N ARG A 86 4.36 2.94 10.70
CA ARG A 86 3.60 3.33 11.89
C ARG A 86 2.27 2.61 11.84
N ILE A 87 1.92 1.97 12.94
CA ILE A 87 0.70 1.19 13.10
C ILE A 87 -0.32 2.08 13.79
N TRP A 88 -1.54 2.09 13.27
CA TRP A 88 -2.66 2.85 13.78
C TRP A 88 -3.76 1.87 14.22
N ASP A 89 -4.14 2.00 15.49
CA ASP A 89 -5.22 1.22 16.08
C ASP A 89 -6.56 1.93 15.91
N ILE A 90 -7.61 1.13 15.76
CA ILE A 90 -8.98 1.60 15.94
C ILE A 90 -9.22 1.72 17.44
N THR A 91 -9.41 2.95 17.91
CA THR A 91 -9.60 3.24 19.34
C THR A 91 -11.07 3.31 19.75
N LYS A 92 -11.96 3.54 18.78
CA LYS A 92 -13.39 3.73 19.02
C LYS A 92 -14.18 3.46 17.75
N GLU A 93 -15.28 2.74 17.89
CA GLU A 93 -16.34 2.65 16.89
C GLU A 93 -17.43 3.69 17.21
N TYR A 94 -18.00 4.29 16.17
CA TYR A 94 -19.02 5.31 16.30
C TYR A 94 -20.27 4.85 15.57
N ASP A 95 -21.19 4.26 16.33
CA ASP A 95 -22.39 3.59 15.81
C ASP A 95 -23.64 4.47 15.78
N ASN A 96 -23.48 5.76 16.08
CA ASN A 96 -24.59 6.69 16.07
C ASN A 96 -24.80 7.26 14.66
N LYS A 97 -26.07 7.40 14.27
CA LYS A 97 -26.47 8.03 13.02
C LYS A 97 -26.03 9.50 12.99
N ILE A 98 -25.31 9.92 11.95
CA ILE A 98 -25.03 11.33 11.65
C ILE A 98 -25.87 11.70 10.43
N GLU A 99 -26.80 12.64 10.58
CA GLU A 99 -27.63 13.15 9.49
C GLU A 99 -27.50 14.66 9.41
N LEU A 100 -27.54 15.17 8.18
CA LEU A 100 -27.58 16.59 7.89
C LEU A 100 -28.82 16.85 7.05
N ASN A 101 -29.71 17.72 7.53
CA ASN A 101 -30.79 18.27 6.74
C ASN A 101 -30.33 19.63 6.20
N LEU A 102 -30.57 19.87 4.91
CA LEU A 102 -30.28 21.13 4.25
C LEU A 102 -31.30 22.21 4.64
#